data_AF-A0A938X9S3-F1
#
_entry.id   AF-A0A938X9S3-F1
#
_cell.length_a   1.000
_cell.length_b   1.000
_cell.length_c   1.000
_cell.angle_alpha   90.00
_cell.angle_beta   90.00
_cell.angle_gamma   90.00
#
_symmetry.space_group_name_H-M   'P 1'
#
loop_
_entity.id
_entity.type
_entity.pdbx_description
1 polymer ?
#
loop_
_entity_poly.entity_id
_entity_poly.type
_entity_poly.pdbx_seq_one_letter_code
_entity_poly.pdbx_strand_id
1 'polypeptide(L)'
;MTVVTVCLNPKSERGNPLTRMLGLLLSPKIKGKVKIQRLKKEFSIPMESKTMGEELNQMCNLSDYVEELGIEQGREQLLLQLVEKKLARGISIPEIANALEETEETIRQLVNKLQRA
;
A
#
# COMPACT_ATOMS: atom_id res chain seq x y z
N MET A 1 -10.57 -26.52 -21.91
CA MET A 1 -10.68 -25.56 -20.78
C MET A 1 -11.30 -24.29 -21.32
N THR A 2 -12.41 -23.85 -20.74
CA THR A 2 -13.05 -22.59 -21.12
C THR A 2 -12.65 -21.53 -20.08
N VAL A 3 -12.09 -20.41 -20.53
CA VAL A 3 -11.77 -19.27 -19.67
C VAL A 3 -12.90 -18.26 -19.78
N VAL A 4 -13.48 -17.86 -18.65
CA VAL A 4 -14.47 -16.78 -18.58
C VAL A 4 -13.81 -15.55 -17.97
N THR A 5 -13.71 -14.47 -18.73
CA THR A 5 -13.15 -13.20 -18.26
C THR A 5 -14.28 -12.27 -17.83
N VAL A 6 -14.22 -11.82 -16.57
CA VAL A 6 -15.16 -10.81 -16.05
C VAL A 6 -14.44 -9.48 -15.90
N CYS A 7 -14.80 -8.51 -16.74
CA CYS A 7 -14.24 -7.17 -16.70
C CYS A 7 -14.96 -6.33 -15.63
N LEU A 8 -14.24 -5.88 -14.61
CA LEU A 8 -14.76 -4.97 -13.58
C LEU A 8 -14.31 -3.55 -13.89
N ASN A 9 -15.26 -2.60 -13.90
CA ASN A 9 -14.93 -1.18 -14.04
C ASN A 9 -14.95 -0.51 -12.66
N PRO A 10 -13.79 -0.25 -12.03
CA PRO A 10 -13.74 0.33 -10.69
C PRO A 10 -14.17 1.81 -10.64
N LYS A 11 -14.39 2.44 -11.80
CA LYS A 11 -14.82 3.85 -11.92
C LYS A 11 -16.31 4.00 -12.27
N SER A 12 -17.02 2.90 -12.49
CA SER A 12 -18.44 2.93 -12.87
C SER A 12 -19.28 2.17 -11.86
N GLU A 13 -20.39 2.77 -11.43
CA GLU A 13 -21.40 2.07 -10.64
C GLU A 13 -22.41 1.29 -11.50
N ARG A 14 -22.28 1.38 -12.83
CA ARG A 14 -23.12 0.65 -13.78
C ARG A 14 -22.65 -0.80 -13.86
N GLY A 15 -23.59 -1.73 -13.81
CA GLY A 15 -23.32 -3.16 -13.90
C GLY A 15 -24.46 -3.98 -13.35
N ASN A 16 -24.50 -5.25 -13.72
CA ASN A 16 -25.42 -6.19 -13.09
C ASN A 16 -25.02 -6.44 -11.61
N PRO A 17 -25.91 -7.00 -10.78
CA PRO A 17 -25.63 -7.23 -9.36
C PRO A 17 -24.32 -7.98 -9.10
N LEU A 18 -23.98 -8.99 -9.90
CA LEU A 18 -22.73 -9.75 -9.77
C LEU A 18 -21.49 -8.86 -9.97
N THR A 19 -21.45 -8.10 -11.06
CA THR A 19 -20.30 -7.21 -11.35
C THR A 19 -20.14 -6.10 -10.31
N ARG A 20 -21.26 -5.59 -9.76
CA ARG A 20 -21.23 -4.61 -8.66
C ARG A 20 -20.70 -5.23 -7.37
N MET A 21 -21.15 -6.44 -7.02
CA MET A 21 -20.68 -7.18 -5.86
C MET A 21 -19.17 -7.45 -5.94
N LEU A 22 -18.70 -7.99 -7.08
CA LEU A 22 -17.29 -8.26 -7.32
C LEU A 22 -16.45 -6.98 -7.33
N GLY A 23 -16.98 -5.89 -7.92
CA GLY A 23 -16.34 -4.59 -7.91
C GLY A 23 -16.15 -4.04 -6.49
N LEU A 24 -17.16 -4.16 -5.63
CA LEU A 24 -17.07 -3.79 -4.21
C LEU A 24 -16.06 -4.69 -3.47
N LEU A 25 -16.17 -6.01 -3.63
CA LEU A 25 -15.36 -7.01 -2.95
C LEU A 25 -13.87 -6.85 -3.29
N LEU A 26 -13.53 -6.60 -4.55
CA LEU A 26 -12.15 -6.56 -5.05
C LEU A 26 -11.58 -5.14 -5.16
N SER A 27 -12.35 -4.10 -4.81
CA SER A 27 -11.88 -2.71 -4.89
C SER A 27 -10.68 -2.46 -3.97
N PRO A 28 -9.52 -2.01 -4.45
CA PRO A 28 -8.37 -1.70 -3.60
C PRO A 28 -8.60 -0.44 -2.75
N LYS A 29 -9.57 0.40 -3.11
CA LYS A 29 -9.78 1.72 -2.46
C LYS A 29 -10.76 1.68 -1.28
N ILE A 30 -11.52 0.59 -1.15
CA ILE A 30 -12.56 0.48 -0.12
C ILE A 30 -12.01 -0.31 1.06
N LYS A 31 -12.05 0.26 2.25
CA LYS A 31 -11.58 -0.41 3.47
C LYS A 31 -12.38 -1.69 3.75
N GLY A 32 -11.71 -2.72 4.28
CA GLY A 32 -12.30 -4.03 4.58
C GLY A 32 -13.62 -3.94 5.36
N LYS A 33 -13.66 -3.15 6.45
CA LYS A 33 -14.88 -2.94 7.24
C LYS A 33 -16.07 -2.43 6.43
N VAL A 34 -15.84 -1.53 5.47
CA VAL A 34 -16.89 -0.98 4.59
C VAL A 34 -17.34 -2.04 3.59
N LYS A 35 -16.42 -2.85 3.05
CA LYS A 35 -16.78 -3.99 2.18
C LYS A 35 -17.69 -4.97 2.90
N ILE A 36 -17.35 -5.37 4.12
CA ILE A 36 -18.14 -6.29 4.97
C ILE A 36 -19.57 -5.76 5.15
N GLN A 37 -19.71 -4.50 5.56
CA GLN A 37 -21.02 -3.88 5.79
C GLN A 37 -21.86 -3.83 4.51
N ARG A 38 -21.26 -3.44 3.39
CA ARG A 38 -21.96 -3.30 2.11
C ARG A 38 -22.32 -4.66 1.50
N LEU A 39 -21.44 -5.66 1.60
CA LEU A 39 -21.73 -7.04 1.14
C LEU A 39 -22.91 -7.64 1.92
N LYS A 40 -22.98 -7.40 3.24
CA LYS A 40 -24.12 -7.81 4.06
C LYS A 40 -25.41 -7.07 3.70
N LYS A 41 -25.37 -5.74 3.58
CA LYS A 41 -26.56 -4.90 3.39
C LYS A 41 -27.11 -4.93 1.96
N GLU A 42 -26.25 -4.83 0.95
CA GLU A 42 -26.66 -4.65 -0.45
C GLU A 42 -26.82 -5.99 -1.20
N PHE A 43 -26.14 -7.04 -0.75
CA PHE A 43 -26.09 -8.34 -1.44
C PHE A 43 -26.53 -9.51 -0.55
N SER A 44 -26.96 -9.24 0.69
CA SER A 44 -27.44 -10.25 1.65
C SER A 44 -26.44 -11.39 1.90
N ILE A 45 -25.14 -11.09 1.82
CA ILE A 45 -24.09 -12.07 2.11
C ILE A 45 -23.88 -12.11 3.63
N PRO A 46 -23.90 -13.29 4.27
CA PRO A 46 -23.56 -13.42 5.69
C PRO A 46 -22.08 -13.07 5.90
N MET A 47 -21.82 -12.07 6.75
CA MET A 47 -20.48 -11.50 7.00
C MET A 47 -20.14 -11.48 8.49
N GLU A 48 -20.73 -12.36 9.29
CA GLU A 48 -20.53 -12.51 10.74
C GLU A 48 -19.16 -13.12 11.11
N SER A 49 -18.86 -13.15 12.41
CA SER A 49 -17.67 -13.82 12.96
C SER A 49 -17.65 -15.31 12.59
N LYS A 50 -16.48 -15.84 12.22
CA LYS A 50 -16.22 -17.19 11.65
C LYS A 50 -16.77 -17.44 10.23
N THR A 51 -17.08 -16.38 9.50
CA THR A 51 -17.49 -16.46 8.08
C THR A 51 -16.51 -15.66 7.19
N MET A 52 -16.88 -15.48 5.92
CA MET A 52 -16.16 -14.64 4.94
C MET A 52 -15.82 -13.23 5.46
N GLY A 53 -16.57 -12.69 6.42
CA GLY A 53 -16.31 -11.38 7.00
C GLY A 53 -14.95 -11.27 7.72
N GLU A 54 -14.56 -12.30 8.49
CA GLU A 54 -13.27 -12.29 9.20
C GLU A 54 -12.09 -12.49 8.24
N GLU A 55 -12.22 -13.42 7.29
CA GLU A 55 -11.21 -13.68 6.27
C GLU A 55 -10.97 -12.43 5.42
N LEU A 56 -12.05 -11.75 4.99
CA LEU A 56 -11.94 -10.51 4.25
C LEU A 56 -11.23 -9.42 5.05
N ASN A 57 -11.55 -9.30 6.34
CA ASN A 57 -10.89 -8.33 7.21
C ASN A 57 -9.40 -8.63 7.37
N GLN A 58 -9.03 -9.91 7.56
CA GLN A 58 -7.63 -10.34 7.64
C GLN A 58 -6.87 -10.02 6.34
N MET A 59 -7.44 -10.34 5.18
CA MET A 59 -6.82 -10.05 3.89
C MET A 59 -6.64 -8.55 3.63
N CYS A 60 -7.65 -7.73 3.95
CA CYS A 60 -7.53 -6.28 3.81
C CYS A 60 -6.45 -5.71 4.75
N ASN A 61 -6.45 -6.10 6.03
CA ASN A 61 -5.44 -5.61 6.97
C ASN A 61 -4.02 -6.03 6.57
N LEU A 62 -3.86 -7.26 6.04
CA LEU A 62 -2.57 -7.72 5.53
C LEU A 62 -2.13 -6.91 4.31
N SER A 63 -3.04 -6.64 3.38
CA SER A 63 -2.74 -5.85 2.17
C SER A 63 -2.35 -4.42 2.54
N ASP A 64 -3.09 -3.78 3.44
CA ASP A 64 -2.80 -2.44 3.95
C ASP A 64 -1.42 -2.43 4.65
N TYR A 65 -1.12 -3.41 5.49
CA TYR A 65 0.18 -3.51 6.17
C TYR A 65 1.35 -3.67 5.19
N VAL A 66 1.19 -4.50 4.15
CA VAL A 66 2.23 -4.70 3.12
C VAL A 66 2.43 -3.43 2.28
N GLU A 67 1.36 -2.70 1.96
CA GLU A 67 1.44 -1.42 1.26
C GLU A 67 2.21 -0.38 2.07
N GLU A 68 1.87 -0.22 3.35
CA GLU A 68 2.58 0.71 4.26
C GLU A 68 4.06 0.34 4.40
N LEU A 69 4.38 -0.94 4.59
CA LEU A 69 5.76 -1.41 4.63
C LEU A 69 6.52 -1.09 3.33
N GLY A 70 5.87 -1.28 2.19
CA GLY A 70 6.44 -0.94 0.88
C GLY A 70 6.69 0.57 0.72
N ILE A 71 5.79 1.42 1.23
CA ILE A 71 5.95 2.87 1.22
C ILE A 71 7.12 3.29 2.12
N GLU A 72 7.22 2.74 3.32
CA GLU A 72 8.33 3.01 4.24
C GLU A 72 9.68 2.61 3.64
N GLN A 73 9.78 1.40 3.09
CA GLN A 73 10.98 0.93 2.39
C GLN A 73 11.31 1.81 1.19
N GLY A 74 10.31 2.22 0.41
CA GLY A 74 10.50 3.11 -0.74
C GLY A 74 11.02 4.49 -0.33
N ARG A 75 10.54 5.05 0.78
CA ARG A 75 11.04 6.32 1.34
C ARG A 75 12.48 6.20 1.81
N GLU A 76 12.83 5.13 2.52
CA GLU A 76 14.21 4.89 2.96
C GLU A 76 15.15 4.74 1.77
N GLN A 77 14.77 3.95 0.76
CA GLN A 77 15.56 3.77 -0.47
C GLN A 77 15.74 5.08 -1.23
N LEU A 78 14.69 5.88 -1.35
CA LEU A 78 14.77 7.20 -1.98
C LEU A 78 15.75 8.11 -1.22
N LEU A 79 15.67 8.14 0.11
CA LEU A 79 16.56 8.94 0.93
C LEU A 79 18.03 8.50 0.78
N LEU A 80 18.30 7.19 0.81
CA LEU A 80 19.62 6.62 0.54
C LEU A 80 20.17 7.08 -0.82
N GLN A 81 19.39 6.96 -1.89
CA GLN A 81 19.80 7.38 -3.23
C GLN A 81 20.08 8.89 -3.32
N LEU A 82 19.30 9.73 -2.63
CA LEU A 82 19.53 11.18 -2.59
C LEU A 82 20.83 11.52 -1.87
N VAL A 83 21.10 10.87 -0.74
CA VAL A 83 22.35 11.04 0.03
C VAL A 83 23.54 10.61 -0.81
N GLU A 84 23.50 9.42 -1.42
CA GLU A 84 24.56 8.91 -2.29
C GLU A 84 24.88 9.87 -3.43
N LYS A 85 23.85 10.35 -4.15
CA LYS A 85 24.01 11.30 -5.26
C LYS A 85 24.60 12.63 -4.82
N LYS A 86 24.24 13.14 -3.63
CA LYS A 86 24.77 14.40 -3.10
C LYS A 86 26.22 14.24 -2.63
N LEU A 87 26.57 13.13 -1.99
CA LEU A 87 27.95 12.81 -1.61
C LEU A 87 28.86 12.66 -2.83
N ALA A 88 28.38 12.00 -3.89
CA ALA A 88 29.12 11.87 -5.14
C ALA A 88 29.42 13.24 -5.82
N ARG A 89 28.65 14.27 -5.48
CA ARG A 89 28.87 15.66 -5.91
C ARG A 89 29.76 16.46 -4.96
N GLY A 90 30.28 15.84 -3.91
CA GLY A 90 31.15 16.49 -2.91
C GLY A 90 30.41 17.38 -1.91
N ILE A 91 29.08 17.27 -1.80
CA ILE A 91 28.29 18.05 -0.83
C ILE A 91 28.54 17.50 0.58
N SER A 92 28.73 18.40 1.56
CA SER A 92 29.04 18.00 2.93
C SER A 92 27.82 17.45 3.68
N ILE A 93 28.05 16.63 4.71
CA ILE A 93 26.97 16.03 5.54
C ILE A 93 26.02 17.10 6.12
N PRO A 94 26.50 18.22 6.70
CA PRO A 94 25.61 19.26 7.24
C PRO A 94 24.72 19.89 6.15
N GLU A 95 25.25 20.11 4.95
CA GLU A 95 24.48 20.66 3.83
C GLU A 95 23.44 19.67 3.30
N ILE A 96 23.77 18.36 3.28
CA ILE A 96 22.83 17.29 2.91
C ILE A 96 21.68 17.21 3.93
N ALA A 97 22.01 17.20 5.22
CA ALA A 97 21.05 17.17 6.32
C ALA A 97 20.08 18.35 6.21
N ASN A 98 20.61 19.57 6.06
CA ASN A 98 19.80 20.77 5.87
C ASN A 98 18.94 20.70 4.58
N ALA A 99 19.49 20.22 3.46
CA ALA A 99 18.76 20.16 2.18
C ALA A 99 17.69 19.07 2.12
N LEU A 100 17.77 18.04 2.97
CA LEU A 100 16.81 16.94 3.05
C LEU A 100 15.90 17.04 4.27
N GLU A 101 16.04 18.11 5.06
CA GLU A 101 15.31 18.31 6.33
C GLU A 101 15.49 17.13 7.32
N GLU A 102 16.69 16.56 7.33
CA GLU A 102 17.07 15.41 8.16
C GLU A 102 18.14 15.80 9.18
N THR A 103 18.33 14.97 10.20
CA THR A 103 19.42 15.18 11.17
C THR A 103 20.77 14.75 10.60
N GLU A 104 21.87 15.38 11.01
CA GLU A 104 23.21 14.93 10.63
C GLU A 104 23.47 13.49 11.05
N GLU A 105 22.93 13.05 12.19
CA GLU A 105 22.99 11.68 12.67
C GLU A 105 22.33 10.72 11.70
N THR A 106 21.12 11.03 11.21
CA THR A 106 20.42 10.24 10.18
C THR A 106 21.29 10.10 8.94
N ILE A 107 21.81 11.22 8.41
CA ILE A 107 22.65 11.20 7.21
C ILE A 107 23.91 10.36 7.43
N ARG A 108 24.58 10.49 8.59
CA ARG A 108 25.75 9.67 8.94
C ARG A 108 25.43 8.18 8.98
N GLN A 109 24.29 7.79 9.53
CA GLN A 109 23.85 6.38 9.53
C GLN A 109 23.62 5.86 8.11
N LEU A 110 23.02 6.67 7.24
CA LEU A 110 22.79 6.32 5.83
C LEU A 110 24.11 6.19 5.06
N VAL A 111 25.07 7.09 5.28
CA VAL A 111 26.42 6.98 4.70
C VAL A 111 27.10 5.67 5.13
N ASN A 112 27.01 5.33 6.42
CA ASN A 112 27.56 4.08 6.94
C ASN A 112 26.89 2.84 6.32
N LYS A 113 25.58 2.88 6.05
CA LYS A 113 24.87 1.81 5.33
C LYS A 113 25.38 1.66 3.90
N LEU A 114 25.59 2.77 3.18
CA LEU A 114 26.12 2.76 1.80
C LEU A 114 27.54 2.19 1.71
N GLN A 115 28.38 2.39 2.73
CA GLN A 115 29.74 1.86 2.77
C GLN A 115 29.81 0.36 3.12
N ARG A 116 28.70 -0.22 3.62
CA ARG A 116 28.59 -1.62 4.03
C ARG A 116 27.87 -2.51 3.01
N ALA A 117 27.25 -1.90 2.00
CA ALA A 117 26.65 -2.57 0.85
C ALA A 117 27.72 -2.89 -0.20
#